data_AF-A0A4S2RWL8-F1
#
_entry.id   AF-A0A4S2RWL8-F1
#
_cell.length_a   1.000
_cell.length_b   1.000
_cell.length_c   1.000
_cell.angle_alpha   90.00
_cell.angle_beta   90.00
_cell.angle_gamma   90.00
#
_symmetry.space_group_name_H-M   'P 1'
#
loop_
_entity.id
_entity.type
_entity.pdbx_description
1 polymer ?
#
loop_
_entity_poly.entity_id
_entity_poly.type
_entity_poly.pdbx_seq_one_letter_code
_entity_poly.pdbx_strand_id
1 'polypeptide(L)' 'MRGSSKKGSRPGEQHLVPLSLPEIRRLTAHLTARLLPPVTHVLHWSHWRRQAQHRARISHYKRRGHHP' A
#
# COMPACT_ATOMS: atom_id res chain seq x y z
N MET A 1 -0.27 -14.92 30.36
CA MET A 1 -1.20 -14.03 29.63
C MET A 1 -0.39 -12.86 29.10
N ARG A 2 -0.24 -12.69 27.77
CA ARG A 2 0.45 -11.53 27.19
C ARG A 2 -0.53 -10.79 26.31
N GLY A 3 -1.03 -9.66 26.81
CA GLY A 3 -1.93 -8.77 26.08
C GLY A 3 -1.21 -8.18 24.87
N SER A 4 -1.72 -8.50 23.68
CA SER A 4 -1.33 -7.85 22.43
C SER A 4 -1.59 -6.36 22.55
N SER A 5 -0.52 -5.56 22.59
CA SER A 5 -0.61 -4.10 22.50
C SER A 5 -1.14 -3.72 21.12
N LYS A 6 -2.45 -3.45 21.05
CA LYS A 6 -3.11 -2.88 19.89
C LYS A 6 -2.74 -1.40 19.84
N LYS A 7 -1.56 -1.08 19.30
CA LYS A 7 -1.14 0.31 19.05
C LYS A 7 -2.14 0.93 18.08
N GLY A 8 -2.88 1.93 18.59
CA GLY A 8 -3.77 2.76 17.80
C GLY A 8 -3.00 3.41 16.66
N SER A 9 -3.49 3.18 15.44
CA SER A 9 -2.96 3.79 14.22
C SER A 9 -3.08 5.31 14.34
N ARG A 10 -1.94 6.00 14.35
CA ARG A 10 -1.92 7.45 14.14
C ARG A 10 -2.45 7.74 12.73
N PRO A 11 -3.15 8.87 12.48
CA PRO A 11 -3.74 9.22 11.18
C PRO A 11 -2.72 9.54 10.06
N GLY A 12 -1.50 8.99 10.12
CA GLY A 12 -0.47 9.07 9.09
C GLY A 12 0.31 7.76 8.87
N GLU A 13 0.18 6.76 9.76
CA GLU A 13 0.79 5.44 9.58
C GLU A 13 -0.14 4.56 8.76
N GLN A 14 -0.22 4.87 7.47
CA GLN A 14 -0.91 4.01 6.52
C GLN A 14 -0.03 2.78 6.32
N HIS A 15 -0.43 1.63 6.85
CA HIS A 15 0.23 0.36 6.56
C HIS A 15 0.04 0.03 5.07
N LEU A 16 1.00 0.46 4.27
CA LEU A 16 1.07 0.32 2.83
C LEU A 16 2.16 -0.67 2.47
N VAL A 17 1.96 -1.37 1.36
CA VAL A 17 3.04 -2.13 0.75
C VAL A 17 4.17 -1.16 0.34
N PRO A 18 5.44 -1.47 0.64
CA PRO A 18 6.57 -0.69 0.15
C PRO A 18 6.52 -0.57 -1.37
N LEU A 19 6.88 0.60 -1.90
CA LEU A 19 6.92 0.80 -3.34
C LEU A 19 7.90 -0.19 -3.98
N SER A 20 7.38 -1.03 -4.86
CA SER A 20 8.19 -1.94 -5.64
C SER A 20 8.79 -1.23 -6.87
N LEU A 21 9.94 -1.71 -7.35
CA LEU A 21 10.54 -1.27 -8.62
C LEU A 21 9.54 -1.15 -9.79
N PRO A 22 8.67 -2.15 -10.06
CA PRO A 22 7.68 -2.02 -11.11
C PRO A 22 6.61 -0.95 -10.83
N GLU A 23 6.26 -0.68 -9.57
CA GLU A 23 5.35 0.41 -9.22
C GLU A 23 6.00 1.78 -9.41
N ILE A 24 7.26 1.95 -9.04
CA ILE A 24 8.00 3.19 -9.27
C ILE A 24 8.04 3.50 -10.77
N ARG A 25 8.39 2.51 -11.61
CA ARG A 25 8.40 2.67 -13.07
C ARG A 25 7.05 3.09 -13.63
N ARG A 26 5.95 2.46 -13.18
CA ARG A 26 4.59 2.81 -13.61
C ARG A 26 4.22 4.23 -13.17
N LEU A 27 4.49 4.61 -11.93
CA LEU A 27 4.21 5.94 -11.43
C LEU A 27 4.98 7.01 -12.20
N THR A 28 6.28 6.80 -12.43
CA THR A 28 7.08 7.73 -13.24
C THR A 28 6.52 7.85 -14.65
N ALA A 29 6.27 6.74 -15.34
CA ALA A 29 5.71 6.75 -16.69
C ALA A 29 4.38 7.50 -16.76
N HIS A 30 3.51 7.29 -15.78
CA HIS A 30 2.25 8.00 -15.69
C HIS A 30 2.46 9.50 -15.43
N LEU A 31 3.30 9.88 -14.48
CA LEU A 31 3.52 11.30 -14.17
C LEU A 31 4.22 12.08 -15.30
N THR A 32 5.04 11.42 -16.12
CA THR A 32 5.80 12.08 -17.20
C THR A 32 5.10 12.09 -18.55
N ALA A 33 4.05 11.29 -18.75
CA ALA A 33 3.38 11.25 -20.04
C ALA A 33 2.47 12.48 -20.25
N ARG A 34 2.54 13.06 -21.47
CA ARG A 34 1.98 14.37 -21.86
C ARG A 34 0.45 14.50 -21.76
N LEU A 35 -0.28 13.43 -21.43
CA LEU A 35 -1.74 13.37 -21.49
C LEU A 35 -2.33 12.59 -20.31
N LEU A 36 -1.94 12.94 -19.08
CA LEU A 36 -2.40 12.20 -17.90
C LEU A 36 -3.38 12.92 -16.99
N PRO A 37 -4.18 12.13 -16.22
CA PRO A 37 -5.00 12.65 -15.14
C PRO A 37 -4.16 13.48 -14.16
N PRO A 38 -4.79 14.38 -13.40
CA PRO A 38 -4.12 15.14 -12.35
C PRO A 38 -3.26 14.24 -11.45
N VAL A 39 -2.08 14.71 -11.06
CA VAL A 39 -1.14 13.99 -10.18
C VAL A 39 -1.84 13.42 -8.94
N THR A 40 -2.79 14.17 -8.38
CA THR A 40 -3.62 13.75 -7.23
C THR A 40 -4.40 12.47 -7.52
N HIS A 41 -4.94 12.31 -8.73
CA HIS A 41 -5.67 11.12 -9.14
C HIS A 41 -4.75 9.90 -9.22
N VAL A 42 -3.56 10.06 -9.82
CA VAL A 42 -2.55 9.00 -9.93
C VAL A 42 -2.09 8.55 -8.54
N LEU A 43 -1.80 9.51 -7.64
CA LEU A 43 -1.40 9.22 -6.27
C LEU A 43 -2.52 8.56 -5.45
N HIS A 44 -3.76 9.02 -5.61
CA HIS A 44 -4.92 8.44 -4.92
C HIS A 44 -5.13 6.98 -5.33
N TRP A 45 -5.08 6.68 -6.63
CA TRP A 45 -5.21 5.32 -7.13
C TRP A 45 -4.06 4.40 -6.70
N SER A 46 -2.83 4.93 -6.69
CA SER A 46 -1.66 4.22 -6.18
C SER A 46 -1.84 3.86 -4.70
N HIS A 47 -2.30 4.82 -3.91
CA HIS A 47 -2.56 4.64 -2.48
C HIS A 47 -3.62 3.55 -2.21
N TRP A 48 -4.77 3.65 -2.87
CA TRP A 48 -5.85 2.67 -2.75
C TRP A 48 -5.38 1.25 -3.09
N ARG A 49 -4.62 1.10 -4.18
CA ARG A 49 -4.11 -0.20 -4.62
C ARG A 49 -3.13 -0.82 -3.63
N ARG A 50 -2.17 -0.03 -3.12
CA ARG A 50 -1.20 -0.50 -2.11
C ARG A 50 -1.89 -0.87 -0.80
N GLN A 51 -2.95 -0.17 -0.43
CA GLN A 51 -3.75 -0.51 0.74
C GLN A 51 -4.48 -1.86 0.56
N ALA A 52 -5.06 -2.10 -0.61
CA ALA A 52 -5.71 -3.37 -0.94
C ALA A 52 -4.71 -4.54 -0.98
N GLN A 53 -3.52 -4.34 -1.56
CA GLN A 53 -2.43 -5.33 -1.56
C GLN A 53 -1.96 -5.65 -0.13
N HIS A 54 -1.83 -4.65 0.74
CA HIS A 54 -1.44 -4.87 2.13
C HIS A 54 -2.46 -5.74 2.86
N ARG A 55 -3.76 -5.47 2.67
CA ARG A 55 -4.85 -6.29 3.23
C ARG A 55 -4.81 -7.72 2.69
N ALA A 56 -4.57 -7.89 1.39
CA ALA A 56 -4.42 -9.20 0.78
C ALA A 56 -3.20 -9.96 1.34
N ARG A 57 -2.06 -9.31 1.50
CA ARG A 57 -0.85 -9.88 2.13
C ARG A 57 -1.13 -10.36 3.55
N ILE A 58 -1.76 -9.52 4.39
CA ILE A 58 -2.14 -9.91 5.75
C ILE A 58 -3.06 -11.13 5.73
N SER A 59 -4.11 -11.12 4.90
CA SER A 59 -5.04 -12.26 4.79
C SER A 59 -4.33 -13.54 4.35
N HIS A 60 -3.40 -13.41 3.40
CA HIS A 60 -2.61 -14.52 2.88
C HIS A 60 -1.72 -15.13 3.97
N TYR A 61 -0.92 -14.31 4.66
CA TYR A 61 -0.02 -14.76 5.72
C TYR A 61 -0.78 -15.32 6.93
N LYS A 62 -1.87 -14.65 7.34
CA LYS A 62 -2.75 -15.14 8.42
C LYS A 62 -3.33 -16.53 8.13
N ARG A 63 -3.68 -16.80 6.87
CA ARG A 63 -4.24 -18.10 6.44
C ARG A 63 -3.18 -19.19 6.32
N ARG A 64 -1.94 -18.82 6.03
CA ARG A 64 -0.82 -19.74 5.89
C ARG A 64 -0.13 -20.10 7.21
N GLY A 65 -0.60 -19.57 8.34
CA GLY A 65 0.01 -19.81 9.67
C GLY A 65 1.39 -19.16 9.85
N HIS A 66 1.87 -18.42 8.85
CA HIS A 66 3.12 -17.69 8.92
C HIS A 66 2.84 -16.29 9.45
N HIS A 67 3.44 -15.95 10.59
CA HIS A 67 3.59 -14.55 10.98
C HIS A 67 4.46 -13.84 9.92
N PRO A 68 4.05 -12.65 9.43
CA PRO A 68 4.84 -11.88 8.48
C PRO A 68 6.15 -11.36 9.07
#